data_AF-A0A3Q3IWP4-F1
#
_entry.id   AF-A0A3Q3IWP4-F1
#
_cell.length_a   1.000
_cell.length_b   1.000
_cell.length_c   1.000
_cell.angle_alpha   90.00
_cell.angle_beta   90.00
_cell.angle_gamma   90.00
#
_symmetry.space_group_name_H-M   'P 1'
#
loop_
_entity.id
_entity.type
_entity.pdbx_description
1 polymer ?
#
loop_
_entity_poly.entity_id
_entity_poly.type
_entity_poly.pdbx_seq_one_letter_code
_entity_poly.pdbx_strand_id
1 'polypeptide(L)'
;MSSDEEISLVNPDMSEDTLEGTKAQIDKYKKKYDQLIQEQKELIAARDDVHDMTLKFKQRAEKLAQTLEDDKLSHNQQIVNEKARQQILKEEETELIKELQKVEAALKKEEANNSHLKQQTDVFTAVPERSVVFRGSTGNPSDTQTFEMESHIVYPMNGGTALITFEEQVVAKNILDMKKHRVDLGGECCITVEARPVQLLLPQLVEIESEVCPQRILISNLPKMDTEALLNKLEIHFSKRKHGGGEVEDCEMLPDSGTVVLTFVENNIAKKLTSTEYHEVKLQTMHRVRVTPFLNGKITNLKTNMLACPRTVLLTGIPDVMEQETLQDTLEIHFQKSSNGGGEIEAFLYNPLGQHTLALFEGISPKSEEK
;
A
#
# COMPACT_ATOMS: atom_id res chain seq x y z
N MET A 1 64.73 41.97 -72.22
CA MET A 1 66.16 41.91 -72.58
C MET A 1 66.27 41.20 -73.91
N SER A 2 67.07 41.78 -74.83
CA SER A 2 67.60 41.22 -76.07
C SER A 2 66.59 40.65 -77.07
N SER A 3 66.30 41.29 -78.22
CA SER A 3 67.19 41.48 -79.38
C SER A 3 68.08 40.26 -79.62
N ASP A 4 67.84 39.54 -80.70
CA ASP A 4 68.89 39.14 -81.64
C ASP A 4 68.22 38.66 -82.94
N GLU A 5 68.23 39.59 -83.91
CA GLU A 5 68.28 39.27 -85.33
C GLU A 5 69.61 38.55 -85.60
N GLU A 6 69.57 37.47 -86.39
CA GLU A 6 70.65 36.92 -87.25
C GLU A 6 70.25 35.47 -87.60
N ILE A 7 70.25 34.94 -88.82
CA ILE A 7 71.09 35.16 -89.99
C ILE A 7 70.22 34.95 -91.25
N SER A 8 70.14 35.99 -92.09
CA SER A 8 69.81 35.84 -93.51
C SER A 8 71.03 35.25 -94.22
N LEU A 9 70.93 33.98 -94.61
CA LEU A 9 71.93 33.29 -95.44
C LEU A 9 71.94 33.88 -96.85
N VAL A 10 72.86 34.81 -97.08
CA VAL A 10 73.33 35.15 -98.43
C VAL A 10 73.97 33.89 -99.02
N ASN A 11 73.26 33.21 -99.91
CA ASN A 11 73.88 32.22 -100.79
C ASN A 11 74.48 32.98 -101.98
N PRO A 12 75.78 32.82 -102.29
CA PRO A 12 76.37 33.43 -103.47
C PRO A 12 75.79 32.75 -104.71
N ASP A 13 75.42 33.58 -105.70
CA ASP A 13 75.02 33.15 -107.03
C ASP A 13 76.03 32.15 -107.61
N MET A 14 75.59 30.90 -107.76
CA MET A 14 76.24 29.88 -108.56
C MET A 14 75.47 29.81 -109.88
N SER A 15 76.13 30.21 -110.97
CA SER A 15 75.59 30.33 -112.32
C SER A 15 74.71 29.15 -112.76
N GLU A 16 73.53 29.45 -113.30
CA GLU A 16 72.44 28.52 -113.64
C GLU A 16 72.65 27.66 -114.91
N ASP A 17 73.78 27.73 -115.61
CA ASP A 17 73.99 27.06 -116.91
C ASP A 17 75.15 26.03 -116.92
N THR A 18 75.29 25.22 -115.88
CA THR A 18 76.21 24.07 -115.87
C THR A 18 75.58 22.82 -115.27
N LEU A 19 75.83 21.65 -115.89
CA LEU A 19 75.25 20.34 -115.57
C LEU A 19 75.47 19.90 -114.10
N GLU A 20 76.47 20.47 -113.44
CA GLU A 20 76.80 20.28 -112.03
C GLU A 20 75.89 21.08 -111.08
N GLY A 21 75.46 22.29 -111.46
CA GLY A 21 74.53 23.12 -110.67
C GLY A 21 73.11 22.55 -110.64
N THR A 22 72.64 22.01 -111.77
CA THR A 22 71.34 21.33 -111.87
C THR A 22 71.32 20.04 -111.04
N LYS A 23 72.43 19.28 -111.02
CA LYS A 23 72.57 18.09 -110.15
C LYS A 23 72.52 18.45 -108.66
N ALA A 24 73.23 19.50 -108.24
CA ALA A 24 73.21 19.96 -106.86
C ALA A 24 71.82 20.41 -106.40
N GLN A 25 71.04 21.05 -107.28
CA GLN A 25 69.64 21.40 -106.99
C GLN A 25 68.74 20.16 -106.89
N ILE A 26 68.89 19.18 -107.79
CA ILE A 26 68.13 17.92 -107.72
C ILE A 26 68.41 17.20 -106.39
N ASP A 27 69.66 17.13 -105.95
CA ASP A 27 70.02 16.49 -104.68
C ASP A 27 69.51 17.30 -103.47
N LYS A 28 69.51 18.64 -103.55
CA LYS A 28 68.89 19.51 -102.53
C LYS A 28 67.38 19.30 -102.45
N TYR A 29 66.68 19.17 -103.58
CA TYR A 29 65.24 18.90 -103.61
C TYR A 29 64.89 17.48 -103.16
N LYS A 30 65.70 16.47 -103.51
CA LYS A 30 65.56 15.11 -102.97
C LYS A 30 65.73 15.08 -101.46
N LYS A 31 66.76 15.76 -100.93
CA LYS A 31 66.98 15.87 -99.48
C LYS A 31 65.82 16.55 -98.76
N LYS A 32 65.26 17.62 -99.35
CA LYS A 32 64.03 18.27 -98.85
C LYS A 32 62.81 17.35 -98.92
N TYR A 33 62.66 16.58 -99.99
CA TYR A 33 61.57 15.62 -100.15
C TYR A 33 61.65 14.51 -99.10
N ASP A 34 62.83 13.94 -98.88
CA ASP A 34 63.05 12.91 -97.86
C ASP A 34 62.79 13.46 -96.44
N GLN A 35 63.18 14.71 -96.19
CA GLN A 35 62.89 15.41 -94.93
C GLN A 35 61.37 15.62 -94.74
N LEU A 36 60.65 16.05 -95.78
CA LEU A 36 59.19 16.21 -95.75
C LEU A 36 58.46 14.87 -95.53
N ILE A 37 58.94 13.78 -96.14
CA ILE A 37 58.39 12.43 -95.93
C ILE A 37 58.58 12.01 -94.47
N GLN A 38 59.75 12.32 -93.88
CA GLN A 38 60.04 12.01 -92.48
C GLN A 38 59.17 12.84 -91.52
N GLU A 39 59.06 14.14 -91.74
CA GLU A 39 58.19 15.04 -90.97
C GLU A 39 56.71 14.62 -91.09
N GLN A 40 56.27 14.18 -92.27
CA GLN A 40 54.92 13.65 -92.47
C GLN A 40 54.68 12.38 -91.66
N LYS A 41 55.64 11.45 -91.61
CA LYS A 41 55.54 10.24 -90.79
C LYS A 41 55.47 10.58 -89.31
N GLU A 42 56.29 11.51 -88.85
CA GLU A 42 56.31 11.98 -87.46
C GLU A 42 54.98 12.67 -87.09
N LEU A 43 54.42 13.49 -87.99
CA LEU A 43 53.12 14.11 -87.79
C LEU A 43 51.97 13.10 -87.74
N ILE A 44 52.00 12.07 -88.58
CA ILE A 44 50.99 11.01 -88.55
C ILE A 44 51.06 10.24 -87.23
N ALA A 45 52.27 9.87 -86.79
CA ALA A 45 52.46 9.20 -85.50
C ALA A 45 51.98 10.08 -84.33
N ALA A 46 52.38 11.36 -84.31
CA ALA A 46 51.94 12.30 -83.28
C ALA A 46 50.42 12.51 -83.27
N ARG A 47 49.77 12.58 -84.45
CA ARG A 47 48.31 12.66 -84.57
C ARG A 47 47.64 11.42 -83.96
N ASP A 48 48.13 10.23 -84.31
CA ASP A 48 47.54 8.98 -83.85
C ASP A 48 47.73 8.79 -82.34
N ASP A 49 48.88 9.17 -81.79
CA ASP A 49 49.14 9.19 -80.36
C ASP A 49 48.22 10.18 -79.63
N VAL A 50 48.04 11.40 -80.15
CA VAL A 50 47.12 12.38 -79.58
C VAL A 50 45.68 11.86 -79.63
N HIS A 51 45.28 11.18 -80.71
CA HIS A 51 43.95 10.64 -80.85
C HIS A 51 43.69 9.50 -79.84
N ASP A 52 44.63 8.57 -79.70
CA ASP A 52 44.56 7.47 -78.72
C ASP A 52 44.54 8.01 -77.28
N MET A 53 45.37 9.00 -76.97
CA MET A 53 45.36 9.66 -75.67
C MET A 53 44.02 10.36 -75.40
N THR A 54 43.46 11.06 -76.39
CA THR A 54 42.15 11.70 -76.28
C THR A 54 41.04 10.69 -76.00
N LEU A 55 41.06 9.54 -76.70
CA LEU A 55 40.10 8.45 -76.48
C LEU A 55 40.20 7.89 -75.06
N LYS A 56 41.42 7.62 -74.57
CA LYS A 56 41.67 7.13 -73.21
C LYS A 56 41.23 8.14 -72.14
N PHE A 57 41.48 9.43 -72.35
CA PHE A 57 40.99 10.48 -71.44
C PHE A 57 39.47 10.54 -71.41
N LYS A 58 38.82 10.44 -72.57
CA LYS A 58 37.36 10.41 -72.65
C LYS A 58 36.76 9.22 -71.89
N GLN A 59 37.29 8.01 -72.11
CA GLN A 59 36.84 6.82 -71.39
C GLN A 59 37.05 6.93 -69.87
N ARG A 60 38.18 7.49 -69.43
CA ARG A 60 38.44 7.72 -68.00
C ARG A 60 37.47 8.75 -67.41
N ALA A 61 37.18 9.83 -68.15
CA ALA A 61 36.23 10.85 -67.71
C ALA A 61 34.82 10.28 -67.57
N GLU A 62 34.35 9.48 -68.53
CA GLU A 62 33.05 8.80 -68.48
C GLU A 62 32.97 7.82 -67.30
N LYS A 63 34.00 6.99 -67.09
CA LYS A 63 34.05 6.05 -65.96
C LYS A 63 34.08 6.77 -64.61
N LEU A 64 34.83 7.87 -64.50
CA LEU A 64 34.87 8.68 -63.30
C LEU A 64 33.51 9.32 -63.01
N ALA A 65 32.83 9.84 -64.05
CA ALA A 65 31.51 10.42 -63.92
C ALA A 65 30.48 9.40 -63.42
N GLN A 66 30.47 8.18 -63.98
CA GLN A 66 29.61 7.09 -63.50
C GLN A 66 29.90 6.71 -62.06
N THR A 67 31.17 6.52 -61.69
CA THR A 67 31.56 6.16 -60.32
C THR A 67 31.09 7.22 -59.32
N LEU A 68 31.22 8.51 -59.68
CA LEU A 68 30.81 9.63 -58.84
C LEU A 68 29.29 9.71 -58.69
N GLU A 69 28.54 9.33 -59.72
CA GLU A 69 27.07 9.24 -59.68
C GLU A 69 26.59 8.08 -58.80
N ASP A 70 27.19 6.90 -58.95
CA ASP A 70 26.94 5.73 -58.11
C ASP A 70 27.28 6.01 -56.63
N ASP A 71 28.41 6.65 -56.36
CA ASP A 71 28.83 7.05 -55.00
C ASP A 71 27.84 8.05 -54.39
N LYS A 72 27.35 9.01 -55.17
CA LYS A 72 26.31 9.96 -54.72
C LYS A 72 25.01 9.26 -54.38
N LEU A 73 24.57 8.30 -55.20
CA LEU A 73 23.35 7.53 -54.95
C LEU A 73 23.49 6.69 -53.67
N SER A 74 24.61 5.98 -53.53
CA SER A 74 24.93 5.18 -52.34
C SER A 74 24.97 6.03 -51.07
N HIS A 75 25.63 7.18 -51.11
CA HIS A 75 25.72 8.10 -49.98
C HIS A 75 24.36 8.67 -49.59
N ASN A 76 23.55 9.08 -50.58
CA ASN A 76 22.19 9.56 -50.32
C ASN A 76 21.32 8.47 -49.68
N GLN A 77 21.44 7.23 -50.14
CA GLN A 77 20.70 6.10 -49.57
C GLN A 77 21.12 5.82 -48.12
N GLN A 78 22.42 5.89 -47.81
CA GLN A 78 22.90 5.80 -46.43
C GLN A 78 22.33 6.91 -45.54
N ILE A 79 22.33 8.17 -46.01
CA ILE A 79 21.76 9.30 -45.27
C ILE A 79 20.28 9.06 -44.96
N VAL A 80 19.50 8.57 -45.94
CA VAL A 80 18.08 8.27 -45.75
C VAL A 80 17.88 7.18 -44.70
N ASN A 81 18.67 6.10 -44.76
CA ASN A 81 18.59 5.00 -43.80
C ASN A 81 18.96 5.45 -42.38
N GLU A 82 20.02 6.24 -42.22
CA GLU A 82 20.44 6.76 -40.91
C GLU A 82 19.43 7.77 -40.35
N LYS A 83 18.82 8.61 -41.20
CA LYS A 83 17.71 9.49 -40.77
C LYS A 83 16.50 8.70 -40.29
N ALA A 84 16.13 7.62 -40.97
CA ALA A 84 15.04 6.75 -40.55
C ALA A 84 15.33 6.09 -39.19
N ARG A 85 16.54 5.58 -38.98
CA ARG A 85 16.98 5.03 -37.68
C ARG A 85 16.93 6.07 -36.58
N GLN A 86 17.41 7.29 -36.84
CA GLN A 86 17.38 8.37 -35.87
C GLN A 86 15.95 8.75 -35.48
N GLN A 87 15.00 8.68 -36.42
CA GLN A 87 13.60 8.97 -36.12
C GLN A 87 12.97 7.88 -35.24
N ILE A 88 13.22 6.60 -35.53
CA ILE A 88 12.75 5.48 -34.69
C ILE A 88 13.32 5.61 -33.26
N LEU A 89 14.62 5.87 -33.13
CA LEU A 89 15.26 6.03 -31.81
C LEU A 89 14.70 7.22 -31.03
N LYS A 90 14.37 8.32 -31.70
CA LYS A 90 13.71 9.48 -31.05
C LYS A 90 12.30 9.14 -30.58
N GLU A 91 11.55 8.38 -31.36
CA GLU A 91 10.21 7.93 -30.96
C GLU A 91 10.30 7.02 -29.74
N GLU A 92 11.22 6.05 -29.74
CA GLU A 92 11.50 5.18 -28.58
C GLU A 92 11.95 5.98 -27.35
N GLU A 93 12.86 6.95 -27.51
CA GLU A 93 13.30 7.83 -26.42
C GLU A 93 12.12 8.60 -25.81
N THR A 94 11.23 9.14 -26.64
CA THR A 94 10.05 9.86 -26.13
C THR A 94 9.09 8.93 -25.40
N GLU A 95 8.95 7.69 -25.82
CA GLU A 95 8.09 6.71 -25.15
C GLU A 95 8.69 6.26 -23.82
N LEU A 96 9.99 5.98 -23.78
CA LEU A 96 10.74 5.67 -22.57
C LEU A 96 10.67 6.81 -21.54
N ILE A 97 10.76 8.07 -21.98
CA ILE A 97 10.61 9.24 -21.10
C ILE A 97 9.21 9.28 -20.48
N LYS A 98 8.14 8.98 -21.25
CA LYS A 98 6.78 8.91 -20.69
C LYS A 98 6.64 7.77 -19.69
N GLU A 99 7.21 6.61 -19.97
CA GLU A 99 7.19 5.48 -19.03
C GLU A 99 7.93 5.82 -17.74
N LEU A 100 9.11 6.44 -17.82
CA LEU A 100 9.86 6.90 -16.65
C LEU A 100 9.03 7.87 -15.80
N GLN A 101 8.39 8.87 -16.40
CA GLN A 101 7.52 9.80 -15.68
C GLN A 101 6.33 9.10 -15.00
N LYS A 102 5.74 8.10 -15.66
CA LYS A 102 4.65 7.31 -15.10
C LYS A 102 5.11 6.48 -13.90
N VAL A 103 6.28 5.84 -14.00
CA VAL A 103 6.87 5.05 -12.92
C VAL A 103 7.27 5.94 -11.74
N GLU A 104 7.89 7.09 -11.98
CA GLU A 104 8.24 8.05 -10.93
C GLU A 104 7.01 8.57 -10.17
N ALA A 105 5.91 8.86 -10.89
CA ALA A 105 4.66 9.28 -10.27
C ALA A 105 4.04 8.16 -9.40
N ALA A 106 4.08 6.92 -9.88
CA ALA A 106 3.62 5.76 -9.12
C ALA A 106 4.48 5.53 -7.87
N LEU A 107 5.81 5.65 -7.99
CA LEU A 107 6.74 5.49 -6.87
C LEU A 107 6.50 6.55 -5.79
N LYS A 108 6.37 7.84 -6.17
CA LYS A 108 6.06 8.92 -5.21
C LYS A 108 4.75 8.68 -4.47
N LYS A 109 3.73 8.15 -5.15
CA LYS A 109 2.45 7.81 -4.53
C LYS A 109 2.62 6.68 -3.50
N GLU A 110 3.38 5.65 -3.85
CA GLU A 110 3.64 4.51 -2.97
C GLU A 110 4.51 4.91 -1.76
N GLU A 111 5.53 5.74 -1.95
CA GLU A 111 6.34 6.29 -0.88
C GLU A 111 5.51 7.13 0.09
N ALA A 112 4.61 7.98 -0.42
CA ALA A 112 3.68 8.74 0.41
C ALA A 112 2.78 7.81 1.24
N ASN A 113 2.25 6.75 0.62
CA ASN A 113 1.43 5.75 1.30
C ASN A 113 2.23 5.03 2.40
N ASN A 114 3.43 4.54 2.09
CA ASN A 114 4.30 3.86 3.04
C ASN A 114 4.68 4.77 4.23
N SER A 115 4.95 6.06 3.97
CA SER A 115 5.22 7.03 5.03
C SER A 115 4.03 7.23 5.97
N HIS A 116 2.81 7.23 5.43
CA HIS A 116 1.58 7.30 6.21
C HIS A 116 1.37 6.04 7.06
N LEU A 117 1.55 4.85 6.47
CA LEU A 117 1.46 3.56 7.15
C LEU A 117 2.50 3.41 8.28
N LYS A 118 3.73 3.90 8.07
CA LYS A 118 4.76 3.93 9.12
C LYS A 118 4.37 4.83 10.29
N GLN A 119 3.89 6.04 10.00
CA GLN A 119 3.39 6.95 11.04
C GLN A 119 2.24 6.31 11.83
N GLN A 120 1.32 5.64 11.16
CA GLN A 120 0.25 4.90 11.84
C GLN A 120 0.82 3.78 12.72
N THR A 121 1.78 2.99 12.24
CA THR A 121 2.42 1.89 12.98
C THR A 121 3.13 2.36 14.25
N ASP A 122 3.88 3.45 14.17
CA ASP A 122 4.56 4.03 15.33
C ASP A 122 3.54 4.46 16.40
N VAL A 123 2.37 4.98 15.98
CA VAL A 123 1.26 5.29 16.90
C VAL A 123 0.66 4.02 17.52
N PHE A 124 0.51 2.92 16.78
CA PHE A 124 -0.02 1.66 17.32
C PHE A 124 0.85 1.05 18.42
N THR A 125 2.17 1.24 18.34
CA THR A 125 3.07 0.77 19.41
C THR A 125 2.92 1.56 20.73
N ALA A 126 2.14 2.64 20.74
CA ALA A 126 1.97 3.52 21.90
C ALA A 126 0.74 3.21 22.80
N VAL A 127 -0.05 2.14 22.56
CA VAL A 127 -1.30 1.87 23.30
C VAL A 127 -1.51 0.37 23.63
N PRO A 128 -2.08 -0.04 24.81
CA PRO A 128 -2.48 0.71 26.02
C PRO A 128 -1.62 0.41 27.27
N GLU A 129 -1.34 1.45 28.06
CA GLU A 129 -0.72 1.36 29.39
C GLU A 129 -1.74 0.94 30.45
N ARG A 130 -1.86 -0.37 30.71
CA ARG A 130 -2.17 -0.83 32.07
C ARG A 130 -0.86 -0.90 32.84
N SER A 131 -0.82 -0.35 34.05
CA SER A 131 0.31 -0.54 34.96
C SER A 131 0.39 -2.01 35.36
N VAL A 132 1.16 -2.77 34.60
CA VAL A 132 1.43 -4.17 34.92
C VAL A 132 2.46 -4.20 36.04
N VAL A 133 2.02 -4.61 37.23
CA VAL A 133 2.94 -4.94 38.30
C VAL A 133 3.41 -6.35 38.04
N PHE A 134 4.64 -6.51 37.55
CA PHE A 134 5.24 -7.83 37.41
C PHE A 134 5.42 -8.43 38.81
N ARG A 135 4.52 -9.35 39.18
CA ARG A 135 4.59 -10.16 40.41
C ARG A 135 5.14 -11.56 40.15
N GLY A 136 5.60 -11.84 38.92
CA GLY A 136 6.09 -13.14 38.50
C GLY A 136 7.54 -13.41 38.91
N SER A 137 7.91 -14.69 38.98
CA SER A 137 9.31 -15.13 38.93
C SER A 137 9.70 -15.29 37.46
N THR A 138 10.91 -14.88 37.07
CA THR A 138 11.43 -15.07 35.71
C THR A 138 11.64 -16.56 35.43
N GLY A 139 10.66 -17.20 34.78
CA GLY A 139 10.73 -18.58 34.31
C GLY A 139 11.59 -18.73 33.04
N ASN A 140 11.86 -19.98 32.64
CA ASN A 140 12.64 -20.28 31.44
C ASN A 140 11.92 -19.80 30.16
N PRO A 141 12.65 -19.33 29.13
CA PRO A 141 12.10 -18.77 27.90
C PRO A 141 11.33 -19.76 26.99
N SER A 142 11.21 -21.03 27.39
CA SER A 142 10.45 -22.05 26.66
C SER A 142 8.96 -22.09 27.00
N ASP A 143 8.54 -21.45 28.10
CA ASP A 143 7.14 -21.44 28.53
C ASP A 143 6.45 -20.21 27.95
N THR A 144 5.82 -20.36 26.79
CA THR A 144 4.89 -19.37 26.23
C THR A 144 3.76 -19.14 27.23
N GLN A 145 3.86 -18.08 28.02
CA GLN A 145 2.78 -17.64 28.90
C GLN A 145 1.65 -17.09 28.02
N THR A 146 0.61 -17.89 27.84
CA THR A 146 -0.64 -17.45 27.22
C THR A 146 -1.33 -16.46 28.16
N PHE A 147 -1.69 -15.28 27.65
CA PHE A 147 -2.56 -14.36 28.36
C PHE A 147 -3.95 -15.03 28.51
N GLU A 148 -4.29 -15.42 29.73
CA GLU A 148 -5.65 -15.86 30.06
C GLU A 148 -6.53 -14.61 30.19
N MET A 149 -7.46 -14.42 29.26
CA MET A 149 -8.47 -13.36 29.32
C MET A 149 -9.79 -13.97 29.78
N GLU A 150 -10.28 -13.55 30.94
CA GLU A 150 -11.59 -13.95 31.45
C GLU A 150 -12.70 -13.29 30.62
N SER A 151 -13.29 -14.08 29.71
CA SER A 151 -14.39 -13.61 28.87
C SER A 151 -15.69 -13.61 29.67
N HIS A 152 -16.33 -12.45 29.74
CA HIS A 152 -17.64 -12.27 30.34
C HIS A 152 -18.65 -11.89 29.24
N ILE A 153 -19.71 -12.70 29.09
CA ILE A 153 -20.75 -12.49 28.07
C ILE A 153 -22.03 -12.07 28.77
N VAL A 154 -22.57 -10.93 28.39
CA VAL A 154 -23.84 -10.43 28.93
C VAL A 154 -24.99 -10.95 28.06
N TYR A 155 -25.91 -11.69 28.66
CA TYR A 155 -27.09 -12.25 28.01
C TYR A 155 -28.37 -11.56 28.51
N PRO A 156 -29.11 -10.87 27.63
CA PRO A 156 -30.36 -10.21 28.01
C PRO A 156 -31.50 -11.22 28.15
N MET A 157 -32.15 -11.23 29.31
CA MET A 157 -33.30 -12.11 29.57
C MET A 157 -34.62 -11.38 29.29
N ASN A 158 -35.56 -12.06 28.64
CA ASN A 158 -36.93 -11.57 28.50
C ASN A 158 -37.70 -11.78 29.81
N GLY A 159 -38.70 -10.94 30.09
CA GLY A 159 -39.55 -11.14 31.27
C GLY A 159 -40.32 -12.47 31.21
N GLY A 160 -40.51 -13.12 32.35
CA GLY A 160 -41.13 -14.44 32.44
C GLY A 160 -40.23 -15.58 31.96
N THR A 161 -38.91 -15.43 32.13
CA THR A 161 -37.91 -16.46 31.78
C THR A 161 -36.98 -16.77 32.94
N ALA A 162 -36.46 -17.99 32.99
CA ALA A 162 -35.46 -18.40 33.97
C ALA A 162 -34.30 -19.13 33.28
N LEU A 163 -33.07 -18.88 33.71
CA LEU A 163 -31.90 -19.64 33.34
C LEU A 163 -31.54 -20.61 34.45
N ILE A 164 -31.32 -21.87 34.08
CA ILE A 164 -30.88 -22.92 35.00
C ILE A 164 -29.59 -23.50 34.44
N THR A 165 -28.52 -23.41 35.22
CA THR A 165 -27.25 -24.09 34.94
C THR A 165 -27.15 -25.31 35.84
N PHE A 166 -27.09 -26.49 35.25
CA PHE A 166 -26.93 -27.75 35.96
C PHE A 166 -25.45 -28.10 36.10
N GLU A 167 -25.08 -28.83 37.14
CA GLU A 167 -23.72 -29.37 37.28
C GLU A 167 -23.39 -30.34 36.13
N GLU A 168 -24.33 -31.22 35.80
CA GLU A 168 -24.16 -32.21 34.73
C GLU A 168 -24.82 -31.79 33.40
N GLN A 169 -24.06 -31.88 32.29
CA GLN A 169 -24.57 -31.62 30.93
C GLN A 169 -25.71 -32.58 30.54
N VAL A 170 -25.67 -33.83 31.02
CA VAL A 170 -26.67 -34.85 30.66
C VAL A 170 -28.06 -34.47 31.16
N VAL A 171 -28.14 -33.87 32.35
CA VAL A 171 -29.39 -33.37 32.94
C VAL A 171 -29.99 -32.27 32.07
N ALA A 172 -29.18 -31.27 31.70
CA ALA A 172 -29.62 -30.18 30.82
C ALA A 172 -30.19 -30.73 29.49
N LYS A 173 -29.52 -31.72 28.89
CA LYS A 173 -29.99 -32.36 27.66
C LYS A 173 -31.33 -33.07 27.84
N ASN A 174 -31.52 -33.81 28.94
CA ASN A 174 -32.79 -34.49 29.23
C ASN A 174 -33.95 -33.50 29.37
N ILE A 175 -33.73 -32.39 30.09
CA ILE A 175 -34.72 -31.31 30.24
C ILE A 175 -35.08 -30.69 28.88
N LEU A 176 -34.09 -30.49 28.00
CA LEU A 176 -34.30 -29.98 26.65
C LEU A 176 -35.04 -30.97 25.74
N ASP A 177 -34.77 -32.27 25.87
CA ASP A 177 -35.44 -33.31 25.08
C ASP A 177 -36.94 -33.42 25.45
N MET A 178 -37.30 -33.21 26.73
CA MET A 178 -38.69 -33.18 27.19
C MET A 178 -39.46 -31.93 26.71
N LYS A 179 -38.76 -30.81 26.47
CA LYS A 179 -39.26 -29.50 25.99
C LYS A 179 -40.30 -28.81 26.86
N LYS A 180 -41.35 -29.49 27.33
CA LYS A 180 -42.41 -28.92 28.16
C LYS A 180 -42.43 -29.58 29.52
N HIS A 181 -42.42 -28.75 30.56
CA HIS A 181 -42.44 -29.19 31.95
C HIS A 181 -43.66 -28.62 32.63
N ARG A 182 -44.41 -29.49 33.31
CA ARG A 182 -45.57 -29.08 34.10
C ARG A 182 -45.14 -28.95 35.55
N VAL A 183 -44.99 -27.71 36.01
CA VAL A 183 -44.54 -27.39 37.37
C VAL A 183 -45.76 -27.26 38.26
N ASP A 184 -45.77 -28.06 39.33
CA ASP A 184 -46.76 -27.97 40.38
C ASP A 184 -46.35 -26.86 41.36
N LEU A 185 -47.24 -25.87 41.51
CA LEU A 185 -47.01 -24.70 42.36
C LEU A 185 -47.58 -24.86 43.78
N GLY A 186 -48.09 -26.06 44.11
CA GLY A 186 -48.77 -26.35 45.35
C GLY A 186 -50.27 -26.07 45.28
N GLY A 187 -51.07 -26.92 45.93
CA GLY A 187 -52.54 -26.85 45.86
C GLY A 187 -53.11 -27.36 44.53
N GLU A 188 -54.01 -26.59 43.91
CA GLU A 188 -54.64 -26.92 42.61
C GLU A 188 -54.00 -26.18 41.41
N CYS A 189 -52.90 -25.45 41.62
CA CYS A 189 -52.29 -24.60 40.59
C CYS A 189 -51.09 -25.27 39.92
N CYS A 190 -51.10 -25.38 38.60
CA CYS A 190 -49.95 -25.86 37.82
C CYS A 190 -49.65 -24.91 36.66
N ILE A 191 -48.38 -24.67 36.40
CA ILE A 191 -47.92 -23.92 35.23
C ILE A 191 -47.22 -24.85 34.24
N THR A 192 -47.23 -24.47 32.97
CA THR A 192 -46.47 -25.17 31.92
C THR A 192 -45.38 -24.26 31.42
N VAL A 193 -44.13 -24.69 31.59
CA VAL A 193 -42.95 -23.97 31.12
C VAL A 193 -42.30 -24.71 29.96
N GLU A 194 -41.69 -23.96 29.05
CA GLU A 194 -40.97 -24.51 27.89
C GLU A 194 -39.46 -24.33 28.05
N ALA A 195 -38.73 -25.44 28.01
CA ALA A 195 -37.28 -25.50 28.04
C ALA A 195 -36.69 -25.32 26.63
N ARG A 196 -35.75 -24.39 26.50
CA ARG A 196 -35.04 -24.06 25.26
C ARG A 196 -33.53 -24.02 25.48
N PRO A 197 -32.72 -24.37 24.46
CA PRO A 197 -31.28 -24.28 24.57
C PRO A 197 -30.84 -22.81 24.60
N VAL A 198 -29.84 -22.50 25.42
CA VAL A 198 -29.22 -21.18 25.43
C VAL A 198 -28.14 -21.14 24.35
N GLN A 199 -28.22 -20.12 23.48
CA GLN A 199 -27.23 -19.86 22.44
C GLN A 199 -26.63 -18.48 22.68
N LEU A 200 -25.31 -18.43 22.82
CA LEU A 200 -24.54 -17.21 22.96
C LEU A 200 -23.89 -16.86 21.63
N LEU A 201 -24.05 -15.60 21.22
CA LEU A 201 -23.37 -15.08 20.04
C LEU A 201 -21.98 -14.61 20.45
N LEU A 202 -20.96 -15.32 19.98
CA LEU A 202 -19.57 -15.02 20.27
C LEU A 202 -18.85 -14.49 19.03
N PRO A 203 -18.02 -13.43 19.17
CA PRO A 203 -17.14 -13.02 18.08
C PRO A 203 -16.06 -14.08 17.86
N GLN A 204 -15.96 -14.60 16.64
CA GLN A 204 -14.90 -15.50 16.19
C GLN A 204 -13.71 -14.72 15.62
N LEU A 205 -14.00 -13.68 14.85
CA LEU A 205 -12.99 -12.81 14.23
C LEU A 205 -13.49 -11.38 14.28
N VAL A 206 -12.63 -10.48 14.76
CA VAL A 206 -12.86 -9.04 14.72
C VAL A 206 -11.65 -8.41 14.05
N GLU A 207 -11.83 -7.88 12.85
CA GLU A 207 -10.83 -7.05 12.18
C GLU A 207 -11.24 -5.59 12.33
N ILE A 208 -10.32 -4.78 12.85
CA ILE A 208 -10.53 -3.37 13.12
C ILE A 208 -9.54 -2.60 12.28
N GLU A 209 -10.04 -1.87 11.29
CA GLU A 209 -9.26 -0.85 10.60
C GLU A 209 -9.15 0.35 11.54
N SER A 210 -7.92 0.69 11.90
CA SER A 210 -7.66 1.73 12.88
C SER A 210 -6.90 2.88 12.21
N GLU A 211 -7.32 4.11 12.48
CA GLU A 211 -6.73 5.32 11.93
C GLU A 211 -6.48 6.36 13.03
N VAL A 212 -5.42 7.16 12.89
CA VAL A 212 -5.14 8.26 13.82
C VAL A 212 -6.11 9.42 13.58
N CYS A 213 -6.85 9.79 14.62
CA CYS A 213 -7.77 10.92 14.55
C CYS A 213 -7.00 12.26 14.56
N PRO A 214 -7.21 13.15 13.57
CA PRO A 214 -6.49 14.43 13.50
C PRO A 214 -7.02 15.50 14.48
N GLN A 215 -8.17 15.25 15.12
CA GLN A 215 -8.87 16.19 16.00
C GLN A 215 -8.91 15.74 17.46
N ARG A 216 -8.67 14.46 17.74
CA ARG A 216 -8.82 13.91 19.09
C ARG A 216 -7.49 13.48 19.68
N ILE A 217 -7.31 13.75 20.97
CA ILE A 217 -6.18 13.28 21.75
C ILE A 217 -6.67 12.44 22.93
N LEU A 218 -5.83 11.52 23.37
CA LEU A 218 -6.02 10.72 24.57
C LEU A 218 -5.03 11.16 25.64
N ILE A 219 -5.54 11.54 26.80
CA ILE A 219 -4.77 12.04 27.93
C ILE A 219 -4.78 11.00 29.05
N SER A 220 -3.60 10.53 29.43
CA SER A 220 -3.39 9.54 30.49
C SER A 220 -2.48 10.07 31.61
N ASN A 221 -2.24 9.24 32.63
CA ASN A 221 -1.52 9.60 33.86
C ASN A 221 -2.17 10.78 34.64
N LEU A 222 -3.50 10.74 34.76
CA LEU A 222 -4.30 11.77 35.40
C LEU A 222 -4.31 11.58 36.94
N PRO A 223 -4.33 12.68 37.73
CA PRO A 223 -4.43 12.58 39.18
C PRO A 223 -5.84 12.19 39.61
N LYS A 224 -5.94 11.49 40.75
CA LYS A 224 -7.24 11.18 41.38
C LYS A 224 -7.84 12.46 41.97
N MET A 225 -8.83 13.02 41.30
CA MET A 225 -9.61 14.18 41.75
C MET A 225 -11.03 14.12 41.19
N ASP A 226 -11.85 15.12 41.52
CA ASP A 226 -13.20 15.24 40.98
C ASP A 226 -13.20 15.32 39.44
N THR A 227 -14.07 14.52 38.82
CA THR A 227 -14.12 14.32 37.36
C THR A 227 -14.45 15.61 36.63
N GLU A 228 -15.47 16.34 37.07
CA GLU A 228 -15.90 17.59 36.41
C GLU A 228 -14.80 18.66 36.51
N ALA A 229 -14.20 18.79 37.69
CA ALA A 229 -13.10 19.73 37.90
C ALA A 229 -11.85 19.37 37.06
N LEU A 230 -11.56 18.08 36.86
CA LEU A 230 -10.45 17.63 36.03
C LEU A 230 -10.67 17.96 34.56
N LEU A 231 -11.85 17.61 34.01
CA LEU A 231 -12.21 17.86 32.62
C LEU A 231 -12.15 19.35 32.28
N ASN A 232 -12.74 20.18 33.12
CA ASN A 232 -12.75 21.63 32.94
C ASN A 232 -11.33 22.22 32.94
N LYS A 233 -10.45 21.76 33.83
CA LYS A 233 -9.05 22.24 33.86
C LYS A 233 -8.24 21.78 32.64
N LEU A 234 -8.45 20.55 32.17
CA LEU A 234 -7.80 20.04 30.97
C LEU A 234 -8.26 20.83 29.74
N GLU A 235 -9.56 21.06 29.61
CA GLU A 235 -10.16 21.88 28.56
C GLU A 235 -9.58 23.30 28.55
N ILE A 236 -9.51 23.98 29.70
CA ILE A 236 -8.91 25.32 29.83
C ILE A 236 -7.41 25.31 29.50
N HIS A 237 -6.69 24.23 29.83
CA HIS A 237 -5.27 24.13 29.54
C HIS A 237 -5.01 23.96 28.04
N PHE A 238 -5.70 23.02 27.42
CA PHE A 238 -5.52 22.67 26.01
C PHE A 238 -6.29 23.59 25.05
N SER A 239 -7.22 24.42 25.51
CA SER A 239 -7.80 25.50 24.71
C SER A 239 -6.81 26.61 24.36
N LYS A 240 -5.72 26.74 25.13
CA LYS A 240 -4.73 27.80 24.96
C LYS A 240 -3.66 27.43 23.94
N ARG A 241 -3.56 28.24 22.88
CA ARG A 241 -2.51 28.14 21.85
C ARG A 241 -1.08 28.18 22.39
N LYS A 242 -0.85 28.85 23.53
CA LYS A 242 0.41 28.84 24.30
C LYS A 242 0.93 27.42 24.57
N HIS A 243 0.03 26.50 24.85
CA HIS A 243 0.33 25.12 25.24
C HIS A 243 0.28 24.16 24.03
N GLY A 244 0.29 24.71 22.80
CA GLY A 244 0.21 23.92 21.56
C GLY A 244 -1.19 23.44 21.20
N GLY A 245 -2.20 23.78 22.02
CA GLY A 245 -3.59 23.41 21.78
C GLY A 245 -4.40 24.46 21.00
N GLY A 246 -5.73 24.37 21.05
CA GLY A 246 -6.66 25.26 20.36
C GLY A 246 -8.11 24.98 20.77
N GLU A 247 -9.07 25.57 20.07
CA GLU A 247 -10.48 25.51 20.47
C GLU A 247 -10.99 24.07 20.65
N VAL A 248 -11.51 23.80 21.84
CA VAL A 248 -11.99 22.48 22.28
C VAL A 248 -13.47 22.41 21.96
N GLU A 249 -13.87 21.36 21.26
CA GLU A 249 -15.28 21.05 20.97
C GLU A 249 -15.89 20.24 22.10
N ASP A 250 -15.14 19.26 22.63
CA ASP A 250 -15.65 18.30 23.60
C ASP A 250 -14.53 17.70 24.48
N CYS A 251 -14.87 17.30 25.70
CA CYS A 251 -13.93 16.77 26.70
C CYS A 251 -14.63 15.74 27.60
N GLU A 252 -14.32 14.45 27.39
CA GLU A 252 -15.01 13.33 28.03
C GLU A 252 -14.02 12.39 28.73
N MET A 253 -14.42 11.80 29.86
CA MET A 253 -13.62 10.78 30.54
C MET A 253 -14.13 9.39 30.18
N LEU A 254 -13.23 8.50 29.76
CA LEU A 254 -13.53 7.10 29.50
C LEU A 254 -13.65 6.33 30.84
N PRO A 255 -14.81 5.72 31.15
CA PRO A 255 -15.08 5.12 32.46
C PRO A 255 -14.31 3.81 32.71
N ASP A 256 -13.89 3.14 31.65
CA ASP A 256 -13.18 1.86 31.67
C ASP A 256 -11.68 2.01 32.00
N SER A 257 -11.04 3.06 31.47
CA SER A 257 -9.60 3.29 31.58
C SER A 257 -9.23 4.46 32.50
N GLY A 258 -10.18 5.35 32.82
CA GLY A 258 -9.92 6.59 33.54
C GLY A 258 -9.07 7.60 32.75
N THR A 259 -8.99 7.46 31.43
CA THR A 259 -8.32 8.42 30.54
C THR A 259 -9.30 9.45 30.02
N VAL A 260 -8.82 10.64 29.67
CA VAL A 260 -9.66 11.71 29.09
C VAL A 260 -9.44 11.80 27.59
N VAL A 261 -10.53 11.87 26.84
CA VAL A 261 -10.55 12.15 25.40
C VAL A 261 -10.93 13.60 25.23
N LEU A 262 -10.11 14.32 24.46
CA LEU A 262 -10.32 15.74 24.21
C LEU A 262 -10.38 15.95 22.69
N THR A 263 -11.47 16.57 22.24
CA THR A 263 -11.80 16.81 20.83
C THR A 263 -11.62 18.28 20.50
N PHE A 264 -10.86 18.59 19.45
CA PHE A 264 -10.65 19.95 18.98
C PHE A 264 -11.46 20.24 17.72
N VAL A 265 -11.89 21.50 17.58
CA VAL A 265 -12.58 21.98 16.37
C VAL A 265 -11.64 21.97 15.16
N GLU A 266 -10.41 22.47 15.31
CA GLU A 266 -9.45 22.55 14.21
C GLU A 266 -8.70 21.23 13.97
N ASN A 267 -8.65 20.81 12.70
CA ASN A 267 -7.78 19.72 12.26
C ASN A 267 -6.30 20.10 12.44
N ASN A 268 -5.47 19.15 12.88
CA ASN A 268 -4.01 19.24 13.12
C ASN A 268 -3.54 19.70 14.50
N ILE A 269 -4.44 20.09 15.41
CA ILE A 269 -4.04 20.37 16.80
C ILE A 269 -3.55 19.08 17.47
N ALA A 270 -4.26 17.96 17.27
CA ALA A 270 -3.90 16.68 17.87
C ALA A 270 -2.47 16.27 17.48
N LYS A 271 -2.11 16.31 16.20
CA LYS A 271 -0.75 15.96 15.71
C LYS A 271 0.36 16.79 16.37
N LYS A 272 0.11 18.08 16.62
CA LYS A 272 1.09 18.96 17.28
C LYS A 272 1.23 18.64 18.76
N LEU A 273 0.13 18.34 19.44
CA LEU A 273 0.17 17.98 20.86
C LEU A 273 0.81 16.61 21.08
N THR A 274 0.59 15.67 20.18
CA THR A 274 1.13 14.30 20.27
C THR A 274 2.61 14.20 19.92
N SER A 275 3.21 15.22 19.29
CA SER A 275 4.67 15.24 19.09
C SER A 275 5.42 15.41 20.40
N THR A 276 4.78 16.02 21.39
CA THR A 276 5.31 16.15 22.75
C THR A 276 4.48 15.23 23.64
N GLU A 277 5.01 14.05 23.96
CA GLU A 277 4.26 13.03 24.68
C GLU A 277 3.86 13.45 26.10
N TYR A 278 4.62 14.34 26.76
CA TYR A 278 4.37 14.74 28.14
C TYR A 278 4.16 16.24 28.27
N HIS A 279 3.07 16.62 28.94
CA HIS A 279 2.67 18.01 29.16
C HIS A 279 2.52 18.31 30.65
N GLU A 280 3.01 19.47 31.08
CA GLU A 280 2.79 19.95 32.45
C GLU A 280 1.49 20.76 32.50
N VAL A 281 0.49 20.22 33.19
CA VAL A 281 -0.82 20.85 33.35
C VAL A 281 -0.95 21.38 34.77
N LYS A 282 -1.37 22.64 34.88
CA LYS A 282 -1.69 23.25 36.18
C LYS A 282 -3.08 22.80 36.64
N LEU A 283 -3.11 21.74 37.44
CA LEU A 283 -4.34 21.22 38.03
C LEU A 283 -4.56 21.84 39.41
N GLN A 284 -4.11 21.16 40.48
CA GLN A 284 -3.99 21.72 41.84
C GLN A 284 -2.53 22.10 42.10
N THR A 285 -1.62 21.19 41.75
CA THR A 285 -0.19 21.39 41.57
C THR A 285 0.16 21.23 40.09
N MET A 286 1.42 21.50 39.71
CA MET A 286 1.89 21.12 38.37
C MET A 286 1.97 19.60 38.30
N HIS A 287 1.21 19.01 37.36
CA HIS A 287 1.17 17.57 37.16
C HIS A 287 1.54 17.24 35.72
N ARG A 288 2.36 16.20 35.55
CA ARG A 288 2.82 15.73 34.24
C ARG A 288 1.83 14.71 33.68
N VAL A 289 1.01 15.14 32.74
CA VAL A 289 0.09 14.26 32.00
C VAL A 289 0.76 13.76 30.72
N ARG A 290 0.32 12.60 30.23
CA ARG A 290 0.78 12.03 28.97
C ARG A 290 -0.30 12.25 27.91
N VAL A 291 0.08 12.73 26.73
CA VAL A 291 -0.81 13.01 25.61
C VAL A 291 -0.40 12.11 24.44
N THR A 292 -1.34 11.29 24.01
CA THR A 292 -1.18 10.33 22.91
C THR A 292 -2.27 10.57 21.85
N PRO A 293 -2.02 10.20 20.60
CA PRO A 293 -3.02 10.30 19.55
C PRO A 293 -4.21 9.38 19.84
N PHE A 294 -5.42 9.86 19.53
CA PHE A 294 -6.61 9.02 19.61
C PHE A 294 -6.74 8.17 18.35
N LEU A 295 -6.95 6.86 18.51
CA LEU A 295 -7.16 5.92 17.42
C LEU A 295 -8.66 5.71 17.19
N ASN A 296 -9.13 6.05 16.00
CA ASN A 296 -10.45 5.68 15.54
C ASN A 296 -10.40 4.25 15.01
N GLY A 297 -11.13 3.34 15.65
CA GLY A 297 -11.30 1.98 15.16
C GLY A 297 -12.64 1.84 14.43
N LYS A 298 -12.60 1.35 13.20
CA LYS A 298 -13.77 0.91 12.45
C LYS A 298 -13.70 -0.61 12.29
N ILE A 299 -14.73 -1.30 12.76
CA ILE A 299 -14.84 -2.74 12.53
C ILE A 299 -15.11 -2.96 11.05
N THR A 300 -14.16 -3.58 10.34
CA THR A 300 -14.26 -3.90 8.91
C THR A 300 -14.75 -5.31 8.68
N ASN A 301 -14.47 -6.22 9.61
CA ASN A 301 -14.90 -7.61 9.53
C ASN A 301 -15.27 -8.11 10.91
N LEU A 302 -16.50 -8.60 11.05
CA LEU A 302 -16.99 -9.24 12.25
C LEU A 302 -17.58 -10.58 11.85
N LYS A 303 -16.90 -11.67 12.22
CA LYS A 303 -17.46 -13.02 12.12
C LYS A 303 -17.90 -13.46 13.49
N THR A 304 -19.14 -13.91 13.59
CA THR A 304 -19.74 -14.39 14.83
C THR A 304 -20.11 -15.85 14.69
N ASN A 305 -20.01 -16.57 15.81
CA ASN A 305 -20.45 -17.95 15.93
C ASN A 305 -21.48 -18.06 17.04
N MET A 306 -22.49 -18.90 16.82
CA MET A 306 -23.45 -19.27 17.86
C MET A 306 -22.90 -20.48 18.62
N LEU A 307 -22.66 -20.31 19.92
CA LEU A 307 -22.23 -21.38 20.81
C LEU A 307 -23.38 -21.77 21.72
N ALA A 308 -23.72 -23.05 21.76
CA ALA A 308 -24.75 -23.57 22.66
C ALA A 308 -24.14 -23.83 24.04
N CYS A 309 -24.78 -23.35 25.10
CA CYS A 309 -24.37 -23.66 26.47
C CYS A 309 -24.83 -25.08 26.81
N PRO A 310 -23.91 -26.05 26.97
CA PRO A 310 -24.28 -27.45 27.13
C PRO A 310 -25.01 -27.75 28.45
N ARG A 311 -24.70 -26.97 29.49
CA ARG A 311 -25.17 -27.17 30.85
C ARG A 311 -26.32 -26.23 31.26
N THR A 312 -26.64 -25.23 30.42
CA THR A 312 -27.60 -24.19 30.75
C THR A 312 -28.86 -24.29 29.90
N VAL A 313 -30.01 -24.21 30.54
CA VAL A 313 -31.35 -24.25 29.93
C VAL A 313 -32.08 -22.95 30.19
N LEU A 314 -32.76 -22.43 29.17
CA LEU A 314 -33.69 -21.31 29.29
C LEU A 314 -35.11 -21.82 29.41
N LEU A 315 -35.76 -21.54 30.52
CA LEU A 315 -37.19 -21.73 30.71
C LEU A 315 -37.94 -20.48 30.26
N THR A 316 -39.00 -20.69 29.51
CA THR A 316 -39.88 -19.63 28.98
C THR A 316 -41.34 -19.93 29.30
N GLY A 317 -42.16 -18.88 29.34
CA GLY A 317 -43.60 -19.00 29.60
C GLY A 317 -43.93 -19.08 31.09
N ILE A 318 -43.09 -18.48 31.96
CA ILE A 318 -43.35 -18.39 33.39
C ILE A 318 -44.33 -17.23 33.64
N PRO A 319 -45.56 -17.48 34.13
CA PRO A 319 -46.52 -16.43 34.41
C PRO A 319 -46.29 -15.82 35.80
N ASP A 320 -46.77 -14.59 35.99
CA ASP A 320 -46.77 -13.92 37.30
C ASP A 320 -48.01 -14.35 38.10
N VAL A 321 -47.88 -15.42 38.86
CA VAL A 321 -49.00 -16.10 39.58
C VAL A 321 -48.82 -16.14 41.10
N MET A 322 -47.62 -15.84 41.58
CA MET A 322 -47.27 -15.85 43.00
C MET A 322 -46.06 -14.94 43.24
N GLU A 323 -45.67 -14.78 44.50
CA GLU A 323 -44.51 -13.97 44.88
C GLU A 323 -43.22 -14.50 44.23
N GLN A 324 -42.35 -13.57 43.80
CA GLN A 324 -41.15 -13.85 43.02
C GLN A 324 -40.24 -14.90 43.68
N GLU A 325 -39.96 -14.74 44.97
CA GLU A 325 -39.08 -15.66 45.72
C GLU A 325 -39.70 -17.06 45.81
N THR A 326 -41.00 -17.15 46.11
CA THR A 326 -41.72 -18.43 46.18
C THR A 326 -41.77 -19.13 44.83
N LEU A 327 -41.96 -18.39 43.73
CA LEU A 327 -41.98 -18.93 42.37
C LEU A 327 -40.61 -19.47 41.97
N GLN A 328 -39.56 -18.70 42.29
CA GLN A 328 -38.18 -19.09 42.06
C GLN A 328 -37.85 -20.39 42.82
N ASP A 329 -38.11 -20.44 44.13
CA ASP A 329 -37.86 -21.63 44.95
C ASP A 329 -38.61 -22.86 44.42
N THR A 330 -39.88 -22.68 44.02
CA THR A 330 -40.70 -23.78 43.51
C THR A 330 -40.18 -24.31 42.17
N LEU A 331 -39.74 -23.41 41.28
CA LEU A 331 -39.10 -23.79 40.01
C LEU A 331 -37.79 -24.52 40.27
N GLU A 332 -36.93 -23.97 41.14
CA GLU A 332 -35.64 -24.58 41.48
C GLU A 332 -35.82 -25.99 42.04
N ILE A 333 -36.71 -26.17 43.03
CA ILE A 333 -37.04 -27.49 43.61
C ILE A 333 -37.61 -28.44 42.55
N HIS A 334 -38.42 -27.95 41.60
CA HIS A 334 -38.97 -28.79 40.53
C HIS A 334 -37.88 -29.36 39.62
N PHE A 335 -36.92 -28.53 39.23
CA PHE A 335 -35.81 -28.91 38.34
C PHE A 335 -34.63 -29.55 39.07
N GLN A 336 -34.61 -29.55 40.41
CA GLN A 336 -33.68 -30.34 41.20
C GLN A 336 -34.12 -31.82 41.35
N LYS A 337 -35.43 -32.09 41.23
CA LYS A 337 -35.98 -33.45 41.37
C LYS A 337 -35.66 -34.32 40.15
N SER A 338 -34.95 -35.42 40.37
CA SER A 338 -34.63 -36.42 39.34
C SER A 338 -35.87 -37.05 38.69
N SER A 339 -37.00 -37.12 39.41
CA SER A 339 -38.28 -37.62 38.86
C SER A 339 -38.79 -36.81 37.68
N ASN A 340 -38.39 -35.55 37.56
CA ASN A 340 -38.78 -34.63 36.50
C ASN A 340 -37.70 -34.52 35.41
N GLY A 341 -36.69 -35.40 35.42
CA GLY A 341 -35.51 -35.31 34.56
C GLY A 341 -34.49 -34.27 35.02
N GLY A 342 -34.68 -33.71 36.22
CA GLY A 342 -33.81 -32.71 36.86
C GLY A 342 -32.58 -33.29 37.54
N GLY A 343 -31.77 -32.43 38.16
CA GLY A 343 -30.51 -32.79 38.82
C GLY A 343 -29.93 -31.63 39.61
N GLU A 344 -28.67 -31.74 40.06
CA GLU A 344 -28.03 -30.70 40.87
C GLU A 344 -27.85 -29.41 40.04
N ILE A 345 -28.30 -28.28 40.64
CA ILE A 345 -28.30 -26.96 40.03
C ILE A 345 -27.10 -26.20 40.58
N GLU A 346 -26.23 -25.73 39.69
CA GLU A 346 -25.10 -24.87 40.05
C GLU A 346 -25.54 -23.41 40.18
N ALA A 347 -26.42 -22.95 39.27
CA ALA A 347 -26.93 -21.59 39.28
C ALA A 347 -28.35 -21.51 38.74
N PHE A 348 -29.17 -20.67 39.37
CA PHE A 348 -30.53 -20.36 38.95
C PHE A 348 -30.74 -18.85 38.91
N LEU A 349 -31.30 -18.35 37.82
CA LEU A 349 -31.59 -16.92 37.65
C LEU A 349 -32.97 -16.75 37.02
N TYR A 350 -33.89 -16.08 37.72
CA TYR A 350 -35.24 -15.79 37.23
C TYR A 350 -35.42 -14.31 36.89
N ASN A 351 -36.03 -14.03 35.74
CA ASN A 351 -36.48 -12.70 35.34
C ASN A 351 -38.02 -12.62 35.35
N PRO A 352 -38.62 -11.90 36.30
CA PRO A 352 -40.08 -11.69 36.36
C PRO A 352 -40.65 -10.97 35.15
N LEU A 353 -41.97 -11.08 34.96
CA LEU A 353 -42.67 -10.32 33.92
C LEU A 353 -42.57 -8.81 34.19
N GLY A 354 -42.22 -8.03 33.16
CA GLY A 354 -42.07 -6.58 33.28
C GLY A 354 -40.73 -6.09 33.85
N GLN A 355 -39.80 -7.01 34.19
CA GLN A 355 -38.44 -6.68 34.61
C GLN A 355 -37.40 -6.97 33.52
N HIS A 356 -36.25 -6.31 33.65
CA HIS A 356 -35.09 -6.48 32.77
C HIS A 356 -33.90 -6.98 33.57
N THR A 357 -33.61 -8.27 33.44
CA THR A 357 -32.45 -8.90 34.08
C THR A 357 -31.41 -9.28 33.02
N LEU A 358 -30.14 -9.14 33.37
CA LEU A 358 -29.00 -9.54 32.54
C LEU A 358 -28.29 -10.71 33.23
N ALA A 359 -28.05 -11.78 32.50
CA ALA A 359 -27.24 -12.90 32.96
C ALA A 359 -25.79 -12.72 32.50
N LEU A 360 -24.84 -13.00 33.39
CA LEU A 360 -23.42 -12.97 33.07
C LEU A 360 -22.93 -14.42 32.88
N PHE A 361 -22.40 -14.72 31.71
CA PHE A 361 -21.76 -16.01 31.42
C PHE A 361 -20.25 -15.84 31.45
N GLU A 362 -19.60 -16.71 32.21
CA GLU A 362 -18.14 -16.74 32.36
C GLU A 362 -17.55 -17.91 31.57
N GLY A 363 -16.35 -17.70 31.03
CA GLY A 363 -15.61 -18.76 30.34
C GLY A 363 -15.04 -19.76 31.35
N ILE A 364 -15.40 -21.03 31.22
CA ILE A 364 -14.82 -22.10 32.04
C ILE A 364 -13.41 -22.38 31.52
N SER A 365 -12.38 -22.01 32.28
CA SER A 365 -11.00 -22.42 32.00
C SER A 365 -10.87 -23.92 32.27
N PRO A 366 -10.15 -24.71 31.43
CA PRO A 366 -10.02 -26.16 31.61
C PRO A 366 -9.37 -26.60 32.94
N LYS A 367 -8.94 -25.66 33.79
CA LYS A 367 -8.38 -25.95 35.12
C LYS A 367 -9.43 -26.36 36.17
N SER A 368 -10.73 -26.24 35.90
CA SER A 368 -11.79 -26.55 36.87
C SER A 368 -12.45 -27.92 36.68
N GLU A 369 -12.06 -28.71 35.67
CA GLU A 369 -12.60 -30.07 35.46
C GLU A 369 -11.86 -31.16 36.28
N GLU A 370 -10.81 -30.80 37.04
CA GLU A 370 -10.19 -31.70 38.02
C GLU A 370 -10.61 -31.31 39.44
N LYS A 371 -11.76 -31.80 39.89
CA LYS A 371 -12.01 -32.06 41.31
C LYS A 371 -13.01 -33.18 41.55
#